data_AF-U7QCF7-F1
#
_entry.id   AF-U7QCF7-F1
#
_cell.length_a   1.000
_cell.length_b   1.000
_cell.length_c   1.000
_cell.angle_alpha   90.00
_cell.angle_beta   90.00
_cell.angle_gamma   90.00
#
_symmetry.space_group_name_H-M   'P 1'
#
loop_
_entity.id
_entity.type
_entity.pdbx_description
1 polymer ?
#
loop_
_entity_poly.entity_id
_entity_poly.type
_entity_poly.pdbx_seq_one_letter_code
_entity_poly.pdbx_strand_id
1 'polypeptide(L)'
;MSVPKTGLEMYQQRLVALYNKQIYTRLPSNTFTPLSKDWIQIFQEEAQLIKAVITSQSHSTRLAVLLGDSLSMWFPTALLPEGRFWLNQGISGDTTGGILKRLSALDAVEPNEIYILAGINDLKLKTPVPVILKNYQRILQELKNKHPHSQLFVQSLFPTSLPSQFLSFTIPNTQINQFNHELKQLAQQENTNYLDFHSRFANPSGNLHSELTTDGLHLTPAGYQVWQFALTQTESRFAKGRDEKYQKWLQSSPEFQLNGKSYRWSSYQVKPEDTLKTITIKAFGTDEFEYCDLIAIRNQLISDSLDNHQTLEIPTL
;
A
#
# COMPACT_ATOMS: atom_id res chain seq x y z
N MET A 1 19.93 -16.40 -1.26
CA MET A 1 19.64 -15.13 -1.95
C MET A 1 20.04 -14.00 -1.03
N SER A 2 20.91 -13.08 -1.47
CA SER A 2 21.21 -11.88 -0.68
C SER A 2 20.04 -10.89 -0.83
N VAL A 3 19.27 -10.72 0.25
CA VAL A 3 18.26 -9.65 0.32
C VAL A 3 19.02 -8.32 0.38
N PRO A 4 18.74 -7.34 -0.52
CA PRO A 4 19.40 -6.05 -0.46
C PRO A 4 19.12 -5.38 0.89
N LYS A 5 20.13 -4.71 1.42
CA LYS A 5 20.10 -3.99 2.71
C LYS A 5 20.13 -2.48 2.52
N THR A 6 20.53 -2.01 1.34
CA THR A 6 20.63 -0.59 1.01
C THR A 6 19.95 -0.28 -0.32
N GLY A 7 19.61 1.00 -0.53
CA GLY A 7 19.08 1.45 -1.82
C GLY A 7 20.05 1.24 -2.99
N LEU A 8 21.36 1.31 -2.73
CA LEU A 8 22.39 1.02 -3.73
C LEU A 8 22.41 -0.47 -4.11
N GLU A 9 22.30 -1.36 -3.13
CA GLU A 9 22.18 -2.79 -3.39
C GLU A 9 20.89 -3.12 -4.16
N MET A 10 19.76 -2.48 -3.81
CA MET A 10 18.50 -2.62 -4.53
C MET A 10 18.59 -2.10 -5.97
N TYR A 11 19.26 -0.97 -6.17
CA TYR A 11 19.57 -0.41 -7.48
C TYR A 11 20.38 -1.38 -8.35
N GLN A 12 21.47 -1.92 -7.80
CA GLN A 12 22.31 -2.90 -8.49
C GLN A 12 21.51 -4.16 -8.84
N GLN A 13 20.66 -4.62 -7.93
CA GLN A 13 19.81 -5.78 -8.17
C GLN A 13 18.79 -5.54 -9.29
N ARG A 14 18.18 -4.36 -9.36
CA ARG A 14 17.28 -3.96 -10.46
C ARG A 14 18.02 -3.90 -11.80
N LEU A 15 19.24 -3.37 -11.84
CA LEU A 15 20.05 -3.38 -13.07
C LEU A 15 20.31 -4.80 -13.59
N VAL A 16 20.64 -5.73 -12.70
CA VAL A 16 20.88 -7.12 -13.11
C VAL A 16 19.56 -7.77 -13.56
N ALA A 17 18.43 -7.46 -12.93
CA ALA A 17 17.11 -7.93 -13.36
C ALA A 17 16.80 -7.46 -14.80
N LEU A 18 17.03 -6.18 -15.08
CA LEU A 18 16.90 -5.61 -16.42
C LEU A 18 17.79 -6.30 -17.45
N TYR A 19 19.07 -6.55 -17.13
CA TYR A 19 19.99 -7.29 -18.01
C TYR A 19 19.45 -8.68 -18.36
N ASN A 20 18.80 -9.35 -17.41
CA ASN A 20 18.18 -10.66 -17.59
C ASN A 20 16.74 -10.61 -18.14
N LYS A 21 16.26 -9.43 -18.56
CA LYS A 21 14.88 -9.20 -19.03
C LYS A 21 13.81 -9.62 -18.02
N GLN A 22 14.08 -9.41 -16.74
CA GLN A 22 13.15 -9.69 -15.65
C GLN A 22 12.68 -8.38 -15.00
N ILE A 23 11.40 -8.35 -14.63
CA ILE A 23 10.76 -7.20 -13.97
C ILE A 23 10.81 -7.27 -12.43
N TYR A 24 11.18 -8.42 -11.85
CA TYR A 24 11.21 -8.62 -10.40
C TYR A 24 12.65 -8.73 -9.88
N THR A 25 12.89 -8.11 -8.73
CA THR A 25 14.24 -7.94 -8.17
C THR A 25 14.78 -9.18 -7.47
N ARG A 26 14.09 -10.32 -7.37
CA ARG A 26 14.65 -11.51 -6.69
C ARG A 26 15.50 -12.36 -7.63
N LEU A 27 16.75 -11.93 -7.83
CA LEU A 27 17.76 -12.70 -8.57
C LEU A 27 18.71 -13.49 -7.65
N PRO A 28 19.27 -14.64 -8.12
CA PRO A 28 20.34 -15.36 -7.44
C PRO A 28 21.61 -14.50 -7.27
N SER A 29 22.30 -14.66 -6.16
CA SER A 29 23.45 -13.87 -5.70
C SER A 29 24.77 -14.06 -6.48
N ASN A 30 24.74 -14.64 -7.69
CA ASN A 30 25.96 -15.07 -8.37
C ASN A 30 26.24 -14.30 -9.68
N THR A 31 25.49 -13.23 -9.95
CA THR A 31 25.60 -12.41 -11.16
C THR A 31 25.89 -10.97 -10.79
N PHE A 32 27.15 -10.67 -10.42
CA PHE A 32 27.53 -9.33 -9.99
C PHE A 32 28.65 -8.75 -10.85
N THR A 33 28.31 -7.75 -11.65
CA THR A 33 29.24 -6.71 -12.11
C THR A 33 28.44 -5.41 -12.20
N PRO A 34 28.80 -4.37 -11.43
CA PRO A 34 28.02 -3.13 -11.42
C PRO A 34 28.23 -2.35 -12.72
N LEU A 35 27.12 -1.96 -13.35
CA LEU A 35 27.07 -0.90 -14.36
C LEU A 35 26.48 0.35 -13.68
N SER A 36 26.90 1.55 -14.09
CA SER A 36 26.30 2.80 -13.63
C SER A 36 25.24 3.29 -14.61
N LYS A 37 23.98 3.43 -14.17
CA LYS A 37 22.86 4.10 -14.86
C LYS A 37 22.12 5.07 -13.92
N ASP A 38 21.20 5.87 -14.44
CA ASP A 38 20.27 6.65 -13.62
C ASP A 38 19.04 5.79 -13.21
N TRP A 39 18.43 6.05 -12.05
CA TRP A 39 17.15 5.47 -11.63
C TRP A 39 16.04 5.69 -12.65
N ILE A 40 15.99 6.87 -13.28
CA ILE A 40 14.97 7.19 -14.28
C ILE A 40 15.08 6.24 -15.47
N GLN A 41 16.31 5.95 -15.91
CA GLN A 41 16.55 5.02 -17.01
C GLN A 41 16.13 3.60 -16.64
N ILE A 42 16.46 3.14 -15.41
CA ILE A 42 16.01 1.83 -14.90
C ILE A 42 14.50 1.74 -14.95
N PHE A 43 13.80 2.74 -14.43
CA PHE A 43 12.35 2.75 -14.38
C PHE A 43 11.70 2.74 -15.76
N GLN A 44 12.27 3.47 -16.72
CA GLN A 44 11.82 3.42 -18.12
C GLN A 44 12.02 2.04 -18.74
N GLU A 45 13.15 1.38 -18.48
CA GLU A 45 13.42 0.03 -18.97
C GLU A 45 12.48 -1.01 -18.30
N GLU A 46 12.23 -0.91 -16.99
CA GLU A 46 11.25 -1.75 -16.28
C GLU A 46 9.83 -1.57 -16.85
N ALA A 47 9.43 -0.32 -17.13
CA ALA A 47 8.15 0.01 -17.76
C ALA A 47 8.03 -0.59 -19.18
N GLN A 48 9.10 -0.54 -19.98
CA GLN A 48 9.12 -1.15 -21.31
C GLN A 48 9.03 -2.69 -21.23
N LEU A 49 9.75 -3.32 -20.31
CA LEU A 49 9.70 -4.77 -20.11
C LEU A 49 8.31 -5.23 -19.67
N ILE A 50 7.70 -4.56 -18.68
CA ILE A 50 6.38 -4.96 -18.18
C ILE A 50 5.30 -4.77 -19.25
N LYS A 51 5.40 -3.69 -20.04
CA LYS A 51 4.54 -3.49 -21.21
C LYS A 51 4.65 -4.67 -22.18
N ALA A 52 5.86 -5.06 -22.55
CA ALA A 52 6.09 -6.17 -23.47
C ALA A 52 5.50 -7.50 -22.95
N VAL A 53 5.66 -7.77 -21.65
CA VAL A 53 5.07 -8.95 -21.00
C VAL A 53 3.54 -8.90 -21.07
N ILE A 54 2.93 -7.77 -20.68
CA ILE A 54 1.47 -7.61 -20.70
C ILE A 54 0.92 -7.77 -22.13
N THR A 55 1.54 -7.15 -23.13
CA THR A 55 1.10 -7.26 -24.53
C THR A 55 1.23 -8.68 -25.08
N SER A 56 2.18 -9.48 -24.57
CA SER A 56 2.34 -10.88 -24.96
C SER A 56 1.33 -11.83 -24.29
N GLN A 57 0.72 -11.40 -23.19
CA GLN A 57 -0.34 -12.13 -22.49
C GLN A 57 -1.71 -11.64 -22.98
N SER A 58 -2.77 -12.43 -22.81
CA SER A 58 -4.12 -12.04 -23.24
C SER A 58 -4.51 -10.67 -22.67
N HIS A 59 -5.34 -9.90 -23.39
CA HIS A 59 -5.69 -8.49 -23.12
C HIS A 59 -6.36 -8.19 -21.76
N SER A 60 -6.54 -9.17 -20.87
CA SER A 60 -7.18 -9.01 -19.57
C SER A 60 -6.21 -8.76 -18.40
N THR A 61 -4.90 -8.69 -18.63
CA THR A 61 -3.95 -8.60 -17.51
C THR A 61 -3.86 -7.18 -16.97
N ARG A 62 -4.14 -7.02 -15.67
CA ARG A 62 -4.12 -5.72 -14.99
C ARG A 62 -2.70 -5.33 -14.58
N LEU A 63 -2.41 -4.02 -14.59
CA LEU A 63 -1.16 -3.43 -14.11
C LEU A 63 -1.44 -2.42 -12.99
N ALA A 64 -0.79 -2.60 -11.85
CA ALA A 64 -0.74 -1.65 -10.75
C ALA A 64 0.67 -1.07 -10.59
N VAL A 65 0.76 0.20 -10.22
CA VAL A 65 2.02 0.91 -9.96
C VAL A 65 2.09 1.32 -8.49
N LEU A 66 3.21 1.03 -7.83
CA LEU A 66 3.58 1.66 -6.55
C LEU A 66 4.49 2.85 -6.84
N LEU A 67 4.02 4.08 -6.62
CA LEU A 67 4.79 5.30 -6.80
C LEU A 67 5.09 5.94 -5.43
N GLY A 68 6.36 6.04 -5.06
CA GLY A 68 6.69 6.59 -3.75
C GLY A 68 8.17 6.62 -3.41
N ASP A 69 8.43 6.53 -2.11
CA ASP A 69 9.77 6.64 -1.53
C ASP A 69 10.38 5.28 -1.10
N SER A 70 11.18 5.26 -0.03
CA SER A 70 11.76 4.05 0.54
C SER A 70 10.72 3.05 1.00
N LEU A 71 9.59 3.49 1.58
CA LEU A 71 8.55 2.58 2.04
C LEU A 71 7.96 1.79 0.87
N SER A 72 7.73 2.46 -0.26
CA SER A 72 7.28 1.80 -1.48
C SER A 72 8.37 0.93 -2.09
N MET A 73 9.62 1.41 -2.16
CA MET A 73 10.76 0.66 -2.72
C MET A 73 10.94 -0.70 -2.04
N TRP A 74 10.81 -0.72 -0.71
CA TRP A 74 11.05 -1.90 0.12
C TRP A 74 9.82 -2.78 0.29
N PHE A 75 8.68 -2.45 -0.33
CA PHE A 75 7.48 -3.27 -0.29
C PHE A 75 7.79 -4.67 -0.86
N PRO A 76 7.68 -5.74 -0.06
CA PRO A 76 7.99 -7.09 -0.52
C PRO A 76 7.03 -7.52 -1.63
N THR A 77 7.57 -7.91 -2.80
CA THR A 77 6.75 -8.32 -3.95
C THR A 77 5.80 -9.48 -3.65
N ALA A 78 6.20 -10.41 -2.77
CA ALA A 78 5.39 -11.55 -2.34
C ALA A 78 4.19 -11.15 -1.45
N LEU A 79 4.14 -9.90 -0.97
CA LEU A 79 3.03 -9.37 -0.18
C LEU A 79 2.11 -8.48 -1.03
N LEU A 80 2.41 -8.26 -2.30
CA LEU A 80 1.53 -7.49 -3.17
C LEU A 80 0.30 -8.32 -3.57
N PRO A 81 -0.89 -7.72 -3.64
CA PRO A 81 -2.11 -8.43 -4.05
C PRO A 81 -1.95 -9.16 -5.39
N GLU A 82 -2.50 -10.37 -5.46
CA GLU A 82 -2.45 -11.22 -6.65
C GLU A 82 -3.43 -10.74 -7.74
N GLY A 83 -3.44 -11.43 -8.89
CA GLY A 83 -4.35 -11.14 -10.01
C GLY A 83 -3.96 -9.96 -10.90
N ARG A 84 -2.79 -9.36 -10.66
CA ARG A 84 -2.24 -8.26 -11.47
C ARG A 84 -0.73 -8.25 -11.46
N PHE A 85 -0.15 -7.56 -12.43
CA PHE A 85 1.26 -7.18 -12.40
C PHE A 85 1.47 -5.95 -11.53
N TRP A 86 2.64 -5.87 -10.91
CA TRP A 86 3.04 -4.74 -10.08
C TRP A 86 4.34 -4.15 -10.60
N LEU A 87 4.33 -2.86 -10.91
CA LEU A 87 5.51 -2.06 -11.23
C LEU A 87 5.86 -1.18 -10.03
N ASN A 88 6.98 -1.47 -9.36
CA ASN A 88 7.40 -0.72 -8.18
C ASN A 88 8.35 0.42 -8.56
N GLN A 89 7.87 1.65 -8.44
CA GLN A 89 8.53 2.92 -8.78
C GLN A 89 8.89 3.72 -7.53
N GLY A 90 9.27 3.03 -6.45
CA GLY A 90 9.78 3.63 -5.22
C GLY A 90 11.28 4.00 -5.29
N ILE A 91 11.65 5.20 -4.83
CA ILE A 91 13.06 5.62 -4.65
C ILE A 91 13.33 5.96 -3.18
N SER A 92 14.37 5.37 -2.58
CA SER A 92 14.74 5.71 -1.20
C SER A 92 15.09 7.20 -1.05
N GLY A 93 14.48 7.88 -0.08
CA GLY A 93 14.67 9.31 0.16
C GLY A 93 13.95 10.24 -0.80
N ASP A 94 13.12 9.71 -1.72
CA ASP A 94 12.42 10.53 -2.70
C ASP A 94 11.40 11.47 -2.04
N THR A 95 11.20 12.61 -2.69
CA THR A 95 10.29 13.68 -2.26
C THR A 95 9.19 13.85 -3.29
N THR A 96 8.12 14.56 -2.95
CA THR A 96 7.08 14.90 -3.94
C THR A 96 7.64 15.66 -5.15
N GLY A 97 8.62 16.55 -4.92
CA GLY A 97 9.32 17.26 -5.98
C GLY A 97 10.24 16.37 -6.83
N GLY A 98 10.80 15.31 -6.24
CA GLY A 98 11.59 14.31 -6.95
C GLY A 98 10.71 13.42 -7.84
N ILE A 99 9.58 12.94 -7.30
CA ILE A 99 8.57 12.18 -8.05
C ILE A 99 8.12 12.94 -9.29
N LEU A 100 7.78 14.23 -9.18
CA LEU A 100 7.39 15.07 -10.33
C LEU A 100 8.41 15.01 -11.48
N LYS A 101 9.71 15.00 -11.18
CA LYS A 101 10.76 15.02 -12.20
C LYS A 101 10.87 13.71 -12.98
N ARG A 102 10.28 12.62 -12.48
CA ARG A 102 10.43 11.27 -13.03
C ARG A 102 9.10 10.61 -13.42
N LEU A 103 7.99 11.36 -13.45
CA LEU A 103 6.69 10.81 -13.88
C LEU A 103 6.72 10.28 -15.30
N SER A 104 7.56 10.84 -16.17
CA SER A 104 7.76 10.38 -17.55
C SER A 104 8.29 8.94 -17.65
N ALA A 105 8.79 8.35 -16.56
CA ALA A 105 9.13 6.93 -16.53
C ALA A 105 7.90 6.01 -16.73
N LEU A 106 6.70 6.52 -16.48
CA LEU A 106 5.44 5.80 -16.65
C LEU A 106 4.83 5.98 -18.06
N ASP A 107 5.32 6.91 -18.89
CA ASP A 107 4.71 7.25 -20.18
C ASP A 107 4.57 6.04 -21.13
N ALA A 108 5.41 5.01 -20.97
CA ALA A 108 5.37 3.81 -21.81
C ALA A 108 4.24 2.82 -21.41
N VAL A 109 3.72 2.89 -20.19
CA VAL A 109 2.76 1.92 -19.63
C VAL A 109 1.36 2.50 -19.49
N GLU A 110 0.36 1.62 -19.45
CA GLU A 110 -1.04 1.97 -19.24
C GLU A 110 -1.54 1.29 -17.95
N PRO A 111 -1.18 1.82 -16.78
CA PRO A 111 -1.57 1.22 -15.52
C PRO A 111 -3.09 1.29 -15.32
N ASN A 112 -3.69 0.25 -14.76
CA ASN A 112 -5.08 0.33 -14.31
C ASN A 112 -5.18 1.10 -13.00
N GLU A 113 -4.13 1.05 -12.19
CA GLU A 113 -4.10 1.61 -10.84
C GLU A 113 -2.72 2.19 -10.52
N ILE A 114 -2.70 3.34 -9.85
CA ILE A 114 -1.47 3.97 -9.37
C ILE A 114 -1.66 4.31 -7.89
N TYR A 115 -0.86 3.66 -7.05
CA TYR A 115 -0.84 3.86 -5.61
C TYR A 115 0.31 4.80 -5.26
N ILE A 116 -0.02 5.92 -4.61
CA ILE A 116 0.93 7.02 -4.35
C ILE A 116 1.12 7.16 -2.85
N LEU A 117 2.36 7.01 -2.37
CA LEU A 117 2.76 7.28 -0.98
C LEU A 117 4.06 8.08 -0.99
N ALA A 118 3.99 9.37 -0.67
CA ALA A 118 5.14 10.27 -0.60
C ALA A 118 4.88 11.47 0.31
N GLY A 119 5.95 12.14 0.74
CA GLY A 119 5.87 13.38 1.54
C GLY A 119 6.60 13.31 2.87
N ILE A 120 6.90 12.11 3.38
CA ILE A 120 7.59 11.99 4.67
C ILE A 120 9.02 12.54 4.59
N ASN A 121 9.71 12.36 3.45
CA ASN A 121 11.02 12.95 3.22
C ASN A 121 10.95 14.47 3.02
N ASP A 122 9.87 14.98 2.40
CA ASP A 122 9.64 16.42 2.31
C ASP A 122 9.50 17.05 3.72
N LEU A 123 8.72 16.40 4.60
CA LEU A 123 8.57 16.81 6.01
C LEU A 123 9.89 16.70 6.79
N LYS A 124 10.65 15.63 6.58
CA LYS A 124 12.02 15.48 7.14
C LYS A 124 12.93 16.63 6.72
N LEU A 125 12.84 17.05 5.46
CA LEU A 125 13.59 18.20 4.91
C LEU A 125 12.97 19.56 5.29
N LYS A 126 11.93 19.58 6.12
CA LYS A 126 11.20 20.78 6.56
C LYS A 126 10.61 21.59 5.40
N THR A 127 10.26 20.91 4.31
CA THR A 127 9.54 21.52 3.19
C THR A 127 8.17 21.99 3.70
N PRO A 128 7.74 23.23 3.39
CA PRO A 128 6.43 23.71 3.81
C PRO A 128 5.29 22.85 3.23
N VAL A 129 4.32 22.46 4.06
CA VAL A 129 3.16 21.64 3.66
C VAL A 129 2.45 22.15 2.39
N PRO A 130 2.21 23.47 2.21
CA PRO A 130 1.61 23.97 0.97
C PRO A 130 2.42 23.66 -0.30
N VAL A 131 3.74 23.57 -0.21
CA VAL A 131 4.61 23.19 -1.34
C VAL A 131 4.45 21.70 -1.66
N ILE A 132 4.40 20.86 -0.63
CA ILE A 132 4.19 19.41 -0.76
C ILE A 132 2.83 19.14 -1.43
N LEU A 133 1.77 19.82 -0.97
CA LEU A 133 0.43 19.70 -1.55
C LEU A 133 0.36 20.21 -2.99
N LYS A 134 1.03 21.32 -3.30
CA LYS A 134 1.14 21.82 -4.69
C LYS A 134 1.84 20.81 -5.60
N ASN A 135 2.87 20.14 -5.09
CA ASN A 135 3.52 19.07 -5.86
C ASN A 135 2.58 17.89 -6.05
N TYR A 136 1.87 17.44 -5.02
CA TYR A 136 0.84 16.41 -5.14
C TYR A 136 -0.20 16.75 -6.18
N GLN A 137 -0.74 17.98 -6.15
CA GLN A 137 -1.73 18.42 -7.14
C GLN A 137 -1.21 18.25 -8.57
N ARG A 138 0.03 18.68 -8.82
CA ARG A 138 0.68 18.52 -10.13
C ARG A 138 0.89 17.05 -10.48
N ILE A 139 1.32 16.21 -9.54
CA ILE A 139 1.47 14.76 -9.76
C ILE A 139 0.14 14.16 -10.21
N LEU A 140 -0.95 14.45 -9.49
CA LEU A 140 -2.26 13.91 -9.80
C LEU A 140 -2.77 14.39 -11.17
N GLN A 141 -2.59 15.67 -11.48
CA GLN A 141 -3.00 16.23 -12.78
C GLN A 141 -2.19 15.64 -13.94
N GLU A 142 -0.86 15.54 -13.81
CA GLU A 142 -0.01 14.94 -14.83
C GLU A 142 -0.33 13.45 -15.04
N LEU A 143 -0.53 12.69 -13.96
CA LEU A 143 -0.91 11.28 -14.04
C LEU A 143 -2.29 11.06 -14.68
N LYS A 144 -3.31 11.87 -14.35
CA LYS A 144 -4.62 11.77 -15.02
C LYS A 144 -4.53 12.11 -16.51
N ASN A 145 -3.75 13.13 -16.87
CA ASN A 145 -3.60 13.53 -18.25
C ASN A 145 -2.89 12.45 -19.08
N LYS A 146 -1.86 11.81 -18.50
CA LYS A 146 -1.07 10.76 -19.15
C LYS A 146 -1.75 9.40 -19.13
N HIS A 147 -2.53 9.11 -18.10
CA HIS A 147 -3.19 7.83 -17.89
C HIS A 147 -4.67 8.04 -17.50
N PRO A 148 -5.52 8.52 -18.43
CA PRO A 148 -6.90 8.93 -18.13
C PRO A 148 -7.82 7.78 -17.70
N HIS A 149 -7.40 6.53 -17.92
CA HIS A 149 -8.14 5.33 -17.53
C HIS A 149 -7.64 4.71 -16.22
N SER A 150 -6.57 5.25 -15.61
CA SER A 150 -6.04 4.76 -14.34
C SER A 150 -6.87 5.26 -13.16
N GLN A 151 -7.10 4.38 -12.19
CA GLN A 151 -7.54 4.80 -10.87
C GLN A 151 -6.32 5.26 -10.06
N LEU A 152 -6.40 6.47 -9.49
CA LEU A 152 -5.35 7.01 -8.62
C LEU A 152 -5.73 6.82 -7.16
N PHE A 153 -4.83 6.22 -6.39
CA PHE A 153 -4.97 5.95 -4.97
C PHE A 153 -3.90 6.70 -4.18
N VAL A 154 -4.28 7.80 -3.55
CA VAL A 154 -3.42 8.59 -2.66
C VAL A 154 -3.47 7.98 -1.27
N GLN A 155 -2.33 7.57 -0.74
CA GLN A 155 -2.21 6.96 0.58
C GLN A 155 -1.81 8.01 1.62
N SER A 156 -2.45 7.96 2.78
CA SER A 156 -2.03 8.72 3.96
C SER A 156 -0.59 8.37 4.35
N LEU A 157 0.20 9.34 4.80
CA LEU A 157 1.47 9.06 5.47
C LEU A 157 1.24 8.25 6.75
N PHE A 158 2.13 7.29 6.99
CA PHE A 158 2.18 6.56 8.25
C PHE A 158 2.71 7.46 9.38
N PRO A 159 2.35 7.18 10.64
CA PRO A 159 2.97 7.85 11.78
C PRO A 159 4.46 7.50 11.87
N THR A 160 5.19 8.26 12.70
CA THR A 160 6.56 7.94 13.13
C THR A 160 6.57 7.56 14.61
N SER A 161 7.60 6.85 15.07
CA SER A 161 7.77 6.56 16.50
C SER A 161 8.36 7.77 17.20
N LEU A 162 7.68 8.27 18.24
CA LEU A 162 8.12 9.40 19.05
C LEU A 162 8.05 9.04 20.54
N PRO A 163 9.17 9.10 21.29
CA PRO A 163 10.54 9.34 20.82
C PRO A 163 11.07 8.13 20.02
N SER A 164 11.99 8.37 19.08
CA SER A 164 12.81 7.32 18.47
C SER A 164 14.28 7.57 18.77
N GLN A 165 14.98 6.54 19.21
CA GLN A 165 16.43 6.57 19.44
C GLN A 165 17.25 6.33 18.15
N PHE A 166 16.59 5.90 17.07
CA PHE A 166 17.26 5.55 15.80
C PHE A 166 17.13 6.66 14.75
N LEU A 167 16.08 7.50 14.84
CA LEU A 167 15.92 8.64 13.95
C LEU A 167 16.81 9.80 14.42
N SER A 168 17.62 10.33 13.50
CA SER A 168 18.40 11.55 13.73
C SER A 168 17.56 12.83 13.58
N PHE A 169 16.25 12.70 13.42
CA PHE A 169 15.30 13.77 13.16
C PHE A 169 13.94 13.43 13.78
N THR A 170 13.10 14.44 13.97
CA THR A 170 11.77 14.28 14.57
C THR A 170 10.73 14.90 13.63
N ILE A 171 9.70 14.13 13.28
CA ILE A 171 8.52 14.63 12.57
C ILE A 171 7.33 14.43 13.50
N PRO A 172 6.77 15.50 14.10
CA PRO A 172 5.62 15.37 15.00
C PRO A 172 4.44 14.68 14.29
N ASN A 173 3.83 13.67 14.93
CA ASN A 173 2.63 13.02 14.38
C ASN A 173 1.46 14.00 14.22
N THR A 174 1.42 15.10 14.97
CA THR A 174 0.48 16.21 14.75
C THR A 174 0.66 16.87 13.37
N GLN A 175 1.90 17.04 12.91
CA GLN A 175 2.21 17.57 11.58
C GLN A 175 1.83 16.57 10.49
N ILE A 176 2.06 15.28 10.71
CA ILE A 176 1.64 14.20 9.79
C ILE A 176 0.12 14.15 9.68
N ASN A 177 -0.59 14.26 10.81
CA ASN A 177 -2.06 14.28 10.84
C ASN A 177 -2.63 15.49 10.10
N GLN A 178 -2.05 16.67 10.31
CA GLN A 178 -2.43 17.86 9.56
C GLN A 178 -2.19 17.67 8.05
N PHE A 179 -1.01 17.19 7.66
CA PHE A 179 -0.70 16.90 6.26
C PHE A 179 -1.69 15.90 5.65
N ASN A 180 -1.97 14.79 6.33
CA ASN A 180 -2.92 13.77 5.88
C ASN A 180 -4.34 14.33 5.72
N HIS A 181 -4.77 15.22 6.62
CA HIS A 181 -6.06 15.89 6.50
C HIS A 181 -6.14 16.76 5.24
N GLU A 182 -5.14 17.61 5.00
CA GLU A 182 -5.09 18.48 3.82
C GLU A 182 -4.92 17.65 2.53
N LEU A 183 -4.15 16.56 2.57
CA LEU A 183 -3.97 15.64 1.44
C LEU A 183 -5.27 14.91 1.08
N LYS A 184 -6.08 14.52 2.07
CA LYS A 184 -7.42 13.95 1.85
C LYS A 184 -8.33 14.93 1.12
N GLN A 185 -8.34 16.19 1.55
CA GLN A 185 -9.13 17.25 0.90
C GLN A 185 -8.67 17.48 -0.55
N LEU A 186 -7.35 17.53 -0.78
CA LEU A 186 -6.80 17.65 -2.13
C LEU A 186 -7.18 16.46 -3.01
N ALA A 187 -7.08 15.23 -2.50
CA ALA A 187 -7.47 14.04 -3.24
C ALA A 187 -8.94 14.07 -3.67
N GLN A 188 -9.83 14.56 -2.78
CA GLN A 188 -11.25 14.77 -3.08
C GLN A 188 -11.47 15.87 -4.14
N GLN A 189 -10.81 17.01 -4.02
CA GLN A 189 -10.87 18.11 -5.01
C GLN A 189 -10.41 17.66 -6.39
N GLU A 190 -9.39 16.80 -6.41
CA GLU A 190 -8.87 16.18 -7.61
C GLU A 190 -9.67 14.93 -8.03
N ASN A 191 -10.82 14.58 -7.42
CA ASN A 191 -11.59 13.38 -7.79
C ASN A 191 -10.75 12.08 -7.85
N THR A 192 -9.87 11.89 -6.87
CA THR A 192 -9.03 10.69 -6.72
C THR A 192 -9.40 9.94 -5.45
N ASN A 193 -9.00 8.68 -5.36
CA ASN A 193 -9.26 7.87 -4.18
C ASN A 193 -8.24 8.19 -3.09
N TYR A 194 -8.71 8.46 -1.87
CA TYR A 194 -7.85 8.62 -0.70
C TYR A 194 -7.95 7.39 0.20
N LEU A 195 -6.80 6.80 0.51
CA LEU A 195 -6.66 5.62 1.36
C LEU A 195 -6.10 6.04 2.71
N ASP A 196 -6.95 6.06 3.73
CA ASP A 196 -6.55 6.31 5.11
C ASP A 196 -6.01 5.02 5.75
N PHE A 197 -4.69 4.88 5.70
CA PHE A 197 -3.97 3.79 6.33
C PHE A 197 -3.28 4.22 7.63
N HIS A 198 -3.17 5.52 7.90
CA HIS A 198 -2.43 6.07 9.04
C HIS A 198 -2.86 5.43 10.37
N SER A 199 -4.17 5.35 10.61
CA SER A 199 -4.74 4.79 11.83
C SER A 199 -4.39 3.32 12.05
N ARG A 200 -4.05 2.57 11.00
CA ARG A 200 -3.65 1.15 11.09
C ARG A 200 -2.24 0.96 11.61
N PHE A 201 -1.42 2.00 11.55
CA PHE A 201 -0.04 1.99 12.02
C PHE A 201 0.12 2.73 13.35
N ALA A 202 -0.89 3.49 13.76
CA ALA A 202 -0.86 4.31 14.96
C ALA A 202 -1.32 3.53 16.19
N ASN A 203 -0.52 3.60 17.25
CA ASN A 203 -0.89 3.13 18.58
C ASN A 203 -1.85 4.12 19.28
N PRO A 204 -2.38 3.81 20.48
CA PRO A 204 -3.32 4.70 21.18
C PRO A 204 -2.76 6.11 21.49
N SER A 205 -1.44 6.28 21.47
CA SER A 205 -0.78 7.59 21.64
C SER A 205 -0.57 8.34 20.31
N GLY A 206 -1.01 7.77 19.17
CA GLY A 206 -0.85 8.34 17.84
C GLY A 206 0.54 8.15 17.23
N ASN A 207 1.38 7.28 17.81
CA ASN A 207 2.73 6.99 17.32
C ASN A 207 2.77 5.67 16.55
N LEU A 208 3.78 5.49 15.70
CA LEU A 208 3.99 4.21 15.02
C LEU A 208 4.25 3.11 16.05
N HIS A 209 3.47 2.03 15.96
CA HIS A 209 3.66 0.79 16.72
C HIS A 209 5.11 0.31 16.61
N SER A 210 5.75 0.03 17.76
CA SER A 210 7.17 -0.30 17.81
C SER A 210 7.49 -1.64 17.14
N GLU A 211 6.54 -2.57 17.16
CA GLU A 211 6.60 -3.86 16.47
C GLU A 211 6.50 -3.74 14.94
N LEU A 212 5.94 -2.63 14.43
CA LEU A 212 5.75 -2.40 13.00
C LEU A 212 6.92 -1.66 12.36
N THR A 213 7.93 -1.26 13.12
CA THR A 213 9.04 -0.43 12.62
C THR A 213 10.43 -0.92 13.02
N THR A 214 11.40 -0.74 12.13
CA THR A 214 12.80 -1.07 12.38
C THR A 214 13.56 0.07 13.05
N ASP A 215 13.20 1.32 12.76
CA ASP A 215 13.93 2.52 13.18
C ASP A 215 13.02 3.68 13.64
N GLY A 216 11.70 3.49 13.65
CA GLY A 216 10.72 4.53 13.93
C GLY A 216 10.13 5.19 12.69
N LEU A 217 10.55 4.80 11.49
CA LEU A 217 10.00 5.25 10.20
C LEU A 217 9.77 4.08 9.23
N HIS A 218 10.78 3.25 8.99
CA HIS A 218 10.71 2.13 8.06
C HIS A 218 10.04 0.93 8.70
N LEU A 219 9.34 0.15 7.88
CA LEU A 219 8.50 -0.96 8.37
C LEU A 219 9.30 -2.25 8.58
N THR A 220 8.93 -3.00 9.63
CA THR A 220 9.28 -4.41 9.78
C THR A 220 8.49 -5.27 8.78
N PRO A 221 8.83 -6.57 8.62
CA PRO A 221 7.96 -7.50 7.89
C PRO A 221 6.49 -7.49 8.39
N ALA A 222 6.27 -7.37 9.71
CA ALA A 222 4.93 -7.24 10.27
C ALA A 222 4.24 -5.93 9.83
N GLY A 223 4.97 -4.81 9.80
CA GLY A 223 4.46 -3.55 9.24
C GLY A 223 4.03 -3.67 7.78
N TYR A 224 4.79 -4.38 6.95
CA TYR A 224 4.38 -4.64 5.56
C TYR A 224 3.17 -5.58 5.44
N GLN A 225 2.98 -6.52 6.37
CA GLN A 225 1.77 -7.35 6.41
C GLN A 225 0.53 -6.51 6.75
N VAL A 226 0.64 -5.55 7.67
CA VAL A 226 -0.43 -4.57 7.93
C VAL A 226 -0.75 -3.76 6.67
N TRP A 227 0.27 -3.32 5.94
CA TRP A 227 0.07 -2.60 4.68
C TRP A 227 -0.59 -3.47 3.59
N GLN A 228 -0.13 -4.71 3.41
CA GLN A 228 -0.73 -5.69 2.49
C GLN A 228 -2.21 -5.89 2.80
N PHE A 229 -2.55 -6.11 4.07
CA PHE A 229 -3.93 -6.33 4.48
C PHE A 229 -4.79 -5.11 4.15
N ALA A 230 -4.29 -3.90 4.42
CA ALA A 230 -4.98 -2.65 4.09
C ALA A 230 -5.21 -2.47 2.58
N LEU A 231 -4.22 -2.83 1.74
CA LEU A 231 -4.35 -2.81 0.28
C LEU A 231 -5.38 -3.84 -0.20
N THR A 232 -5.34 -5.06 0.32
CA THR A 232 -6.29 -6.13 -0.05
C THR A 232 -7.73 -5.78 0.34
N GLN A 233 -7.93 -5.18 1.52
CA GLN A 233 -9.23 -4.63 1.92
C GLN A 233 -9.71 -3.53 0.98
N THR A 234 -8.81 -2.63 0.57
CA THR A 234 -9.14 -1.58 -0.40
C THR A 234 -9.66 -2.21 -1.70
N GLU A 235 -8.95 -3.18 -2.25
CA GLU A 235 -9.36 -3.87 -3.48
C GLU A 235 -10.72 -4.55 -3.36
N SER A 236 -10.94 -5.30 -2.27
CA SER A 236 -12.23 -5.91 -1.95
C SER A 236 -13.34 -4.88 -1.91
N ARG A 237 -13.11 -3.76 -1.22
CA ARG A 237 -14.12 -2.72 -1.03
C ARG A 237 -14.48 -2.01 -2.34
N PHE A 238 -13.51 -1.73 -3.19
CA PHE A 238 -13.78 -1.17 -4.51
C PHE A 238 -14.49 -2.18 -5.42
N ALA A 239 -14.01 -3.41 -5.50
CA ALA A 239 -14.58 -4.44 -6.39
C ALA A 239 -16.02 -4.82 -6.02
N LYS A 240 -16.37 -4.75 -4.73
CA LYS A 240 -17.69 -5.16 -4.20
C LYS A 240 -18.60 -3.98 -3.86
N GLY A 241 -18.22 -2.75 -4.18
CA GLY A 241 -19.02 -1.56 -3.88
C GLY A 241 -19.23 -1.31 -2.38
N ARG A 242 -18.26 -1.67 -1.55
CA ARG A 242 -18.30 -1.50 -0.08
C ARG A 242 -17.68 -0.17 0.31
N ASP A 243 -18.29 0.90 -0.17
CA ASP A 243 -17.90 2.27 0.15
C ASP A 243 -17.98 2.59 1.65
N GLU A 244 -17.61 3.80 2.04
CA GLU A 244 -17.62 4.22 3.45
C GLU A 244 -19.03 4.11 4.07
N LYS A 245 -20.09 4.34 3.28
CA LYS A 245 -21.48 4.26 3.75
C LYS A 245 -21.86 2.79 4.04
N TYR A 246 -21.51 1.88 3.15
CA TYR A 246 -21.71 0.44 3.35
C TYR A 246 -20.95 -0.05 4.59
N GLN A 247 -19.69 0.38 4.77
CA GLN A 247 -18.88 -0.01 5.93
C GLN A 247 -19.53 0.41 7.25
N LYS A 248 -19.97 1.68 7.35
CA LYS A 248 -20.69 2.19 8.54
C LYS A 248 -22.01 1.46 8.77
N TRP A 249 -22.76 1.18 7.69
CA TRP A 249 -23.98 0.39 7.79
C TRP A 249 -23.68 -1.00 8.36
N LEU A 250 -22.72 -1.74 7.80
CA LEU A 250 -22.40 -3.11 8.22
C LEU A 250 -21.93 -3.17 9.70
N GLN A 251 -21.18 -2.17 10.14
CA GLN A 251 -20.75 -2.02 11.54
C GLN A 251 -21.90 -1.83 12.53
N SER A 252 -23.00 -1.22 12.09
CA SER A 252 -24.16 -0.93 12.94
C SER A 252 -25.33 -1.89 12.74
N SER A 253 -25.36 -2.63 11.62
CA SER A 253 -26.51 -3.46 11.25
C SER A 253 -26.62 -4.68 12.16
N PRO A 254 -27.81 -5.02 12.67
CA PRO A 254 -28.01 -6.24 13.47
C PRO A 254 -27.96 -7.53 12.63
N GLU A 255 -28.27 -7.41 11.34
CA GLU A 255 -28.26 -8.51 10.38
C GLU A 255 -27.93 -8.00 8.97
N PHE A 256 -27.57 -8.89 8.06
CA PHE A 256 -27.32 -8.55 6.65
C PHE A 256 -27.68 -9.71 5.73
N GLN A 257 -27.97 -9.40 4.47
CA GLN A 257 -28.21 -10.41 3.44
C GLN A 257 -27.00 -10.58 2.53
N LEU A 258 -26.65 -11.83 2.23
CA LEU A 258 -25.58 -12.18 1.31
C LEU A 258 -25.94 -13.49 0.60
N ASN A 259 -25.89 -13.49 -0.73
CA ASN A 259 -26.20 -14.64 -1.59
C ASN A 259 -27.55 -15.31 -1.26
N GLY A 260 -28.59 -14.51 -1.01
CA GLY A 260 -29.93 -14.99 -0.69
C GLY A 260 -30.11 -15.58 0.71
N LYS A 261 -29.09 -15.49 1.58
CA LYS A 261 -29.16 -15.89 2.99
C LYS A 261 -29.16 -14.67 3.89
N SER A 262 -29.86 -14.76 5.03
CA SER A 262 -29.81 -13.75 6.10
C SER A 262 -28.83 -14.19 7.18
N TYR A 263 -27.96 -13.29 7.60
CA TYR A 263 -26.97 -13.53 8.65
C TYR A 263 -27.18 -12.57 9.80
N ARG A 264 -27.02 -13.08 11.01
CA ARG A 264 -26.95 -12.28 12.25
C ARG A 264 -25.54 -12.28 12.80
N TRP A 265 -25.22 -11.29 13.61
CA TRP A 265 -23.94 -11.21 14.29
C TRP A 265 -23.99 -11.96 15.62
N SER A 266 -23.04 -12.86 15.83
CA SER A 266 -22.87 -13.60 17.07
C SER A 266 -21.47 -13.37 17.63
N SER A 267 -21.38 -13.26 18.95
CA SER A 267 -20.10 -13.14 19.65
C SER A 267 -19.27 -14.42 19.53
N TYR A 268 -17.99 -14.27 19.23
CA TYR A 268 -17.03 -15.35 19.06
C TYR A 268 -15.73 -15.03 19.79
N GLN A 269 -15.30 -15.92 20.68
CA GLN A 269 -13.99 -15.81 21.33
C GLN A 269 -12.92 -16.40 20.43
N VAL A 270 -11.94 -15.56 20.05
CA VAL A 270 -10.80 -15.99 19.25
C VAL A 270 -9.99 -17.04 20.02
N LYS A 271 -9.60 -18.11 19.33
CA LYS A 271 -8.78 -19.19 19.88
C LYS A 271 -7.33 -19.05 19.39
N PRO A 272 -6.34 -19.67 20.07
CA PRO A 272 -4.93 -19.55 19.71
C PRO A 272 -4.54 -19.86 18.25
N GLU A 273 -5.32 -20.68 17.55
CA GLU A 273 -5.09 -21.08 16.15
C GLU A 273 -6.04 -20.40 15.16
N ASP A 274 -6.88 -19.48 15.65
CA ASP A 274 -7.80 -18.78 14.79
C ASP A 274 -7.08 -17.69 14.00
N THR A 275 -7.36 -17.69 12.71
CA THR A 275 -7.02 -16.63 11.77
C THR A 275 -8.32 -16.07 11.23
N LEU A 276 -8.28 -14.88 10.64
CA LEU A 276 -9.46 -14.34 9.98
C LEU A 276 -10.01 -15.31 8.92
N LYS A 277 -9.13 -16.00 8.18
CA LYS A 277 -9.52 -17.03 7.21
C LYS A 277 -10.23 -18.22 7.85
N THR A 278 -9.69 -18.79 8.93
CA THR A 278 -10.31 -19.96 9.58
C THR A 278 -11.63 -19.60 10.23
N ILE A 279 -11.79 -18.38 10.76
CA ILE A 279 -13.07 -17.85 11.24
C ILE A 279 -14.05 -17.66 10.08
N THR A 280 -13.60 -17.15 8.94
CA THR A 280 -14.43 -16.95 7.75
C THR A 280 -14.97 -18.28 7.20
N ILE A 281 -14.13 -19.31 7.16
CA ILE A 281 -14.57 -20.68 6.79
C ILE A 281 -15.66 -21.17 7.74
N LYS A 282 -15.52 -20.94 9.06
CA LYS A 282 -16.55 -21.32 10.04
C LYS A 282 -17.87 -20.57 9.82
N ALA A 283 -17.80 -19.28 9.51
CA ALA A 283 -18.98 -18.43 9.35
C ALA A 283 -19.70 -18.63 8.01
N PHE A 284 -18.95 -18.81 6.92
CA PHE A 284 -19.48 -18.78 5.55
C PHE A 284 -19.21 -20.05 4.73
N GLY A 285 -18.32 -20.93 5.17
CA GLY A 285 -17.88 -22.10 4.40
C GLY A 285 -16.86 -21.80 3.30
N THR A 286 -16.25 -20.61 3.30
CA THR A 286 -15.24 -20.18 2.31
C THR A 286 -14.13 -19.36 2.98
N ASP A 287 -12.94 -19.32 2.40
CA ASP A 287 -11.81 -18.48 2.81
C ASP A 287 -11.56 -17.29 1.87
N GLU A 288 -12.47 -17.07 0.91
CA GLU A 288 -12.42 -15.93 0.00
C GLU A 288 -12.31 -14.61 0.78
N PHE A 289 -11.35 -13.77 0.39
CA PHE A 289 -11.02 -12.56 1.13
C PHE A 289 -12.20 -11.58 1.21
N GLU A 290 -13.09 -11.56 0.21
CA GLU A 290 -14.29 -10.71 0.27
C GLU A 290 -15.19 -11.06 1.46
N TYR A 291 -15.23 -12.32 1.93
CA TYR A 291 -15.98 -12.70 3.13
C TYR A 291 -15.19 -12.36 4.39
N CYS A 292 -13.86 -12.55 4.36
CA CYS A 292 -12.97 -12.11 5.43
C CYS A 292 -13.14 -10.60 5.72
N ASP A 293 -13.22 -9.79 4.66
CA ASP A 293 -13.36 -8.34 4.77
C ASP A 293 -14.71 -7.90 5.37
N LEU A 294 -15.78 -8.69 5.26
CA LEU A 294 -17.05 -8.39 5.97
C LEU A 294 -16.87 -8.49 7.49
N ILE A 295 -16.19 -9.54 7.96
CA ILE A 295 -15.86 -9.75 9.38
C ILE A 295 -14.89 -8.65 9.84
N ALA A 296 -13.89 -8.32 9.02
CA ALA A 296 -12.94 -7.26 9.33
C ALA A 296 -13.59 -5.87 9.42
N ILE A 297 -14.52 -5.54 8.51
CA ILE A 297 -15.29 -4.28 8.56
C ILE A 297 -16.09 -4.21 9.85
N ARG A 298 -16.83 -5.28 10.20
CA ARG A 298 -17.65 -5.33 11.42
C ARG A 298 -16.82 -5.07 12.68
N ASN A 299 -15.66 -5.72 12.76
CA ASN A 299 -14.80 -5.70 13.94
C ASN A 299 -13.68 -4.65 13.89
N GLN A 300 -13.67 -3.79 12.87
CA GLN A 300 -12.64 -2.75 12.67
C GLN A 300 -11.20 -3.30 12.67
N LEU A 301 -11.02 -4.51 12.11
CA LEU A 301 -9.71 -5.16 12.09
C LEU A 301 -8.76 -4.45 11.12
N ILE A 302 -7.52 -4.26 11.58
CA ILE A 302 -6.45 -3.58 10.83
C ILE A 302 -5.41 -4.53 10.25
N SER A 303 -5.44 -5.81 10.63
CA SER A 303 -4.56 -6.88 10.13
C SER A 303 -5.27 -8.24 10.17
N ASP A 304 -4.73 -9.23 9.46
CA ASP A 304 -5.18 -10.64 9.56
C ASP A 304 -4.81 -11.30 10.89
N SER A 305 -3.87 -10.72 11.63
CA SER A 305 -3.47 -11.19 12.96
C SER A 305 -4.56 -10.88 13.98
N LEU A 306 -4.96 -11.89 14.74
CA LEU A 306 -5.99 -11.81 15.76
C LEU A 306 -5.37 -12.02 17.15
N ASP A 307 -5.80 -11.24 18.15
CA ASP A 307 -5.41 -11.48 19.54
C ASP A 307 -6.22 -12.65 20.11
N ASN A 308 -5.55 -13.60 20.76
CA ASN A 308 -6.12 -14.82 21.32
C ASN A 308 -7.15 -14.58 22.45
N HIS A 309 -7.25 -13.35 22.93
CA HIS A 309 -8.23 -12.96 23.96
C HIS A 309 -9.27 -11.97 23.46
N GLN A 310 -9.23 -11.59 22.18
CA GLN A 310 -10.24 -10.68 21.64
C GLN A 310 -11.54 -11.42 21.33
N THR A 311 -12.64 -10.71 21.54
CA THR A 311 -13.95 -11.14 21.13
C THR A 311 -14.30 -10.47 19.81
N LEU A 312 -14.74 -11.26 18.82
CA LEU A 312 -15.22 -10.78 17.53
C LEU A 312 -16.73 -11.01 17.41
N GLU A 313 -17.38 -10.23 16.55
CA GLU A 313 -18.70 -10.53 16.02
C GLU A 313 -18.56 -11.22 14.66
N ILE A 314 -19.09 -12.43 14.55
CA ILE A 314 -19.03 -13.22 13.32
C ILE A 314 -20.44 -13.52 12.79
N PRO A 315 -20.63 -13.65 11.46
CA PRO A 315 -21.90 -13.99 10.86
C PRO A 315 -22.33 -15.42 11.20
N THR A 316 -23.60 -15.59 11.55
CA THR A 316 -24.27 -16.89 11.72
C THR A 316 -25.62 -16.87 11.02
N LEU A 317 -26.01 -18.01 10.44
CA LEU A 317 -27.36 -18.22 9.88
C LEU A 317 -28.42 -18.32 10.98
#